data_AF-A0A226HFY3-F1
#
_entry.id   AF-A0A226HFY3-F1
#
_cell.length_a   1.000
_cell.length_b   1.000
_cell.length_c   1.000
_cell.angle_alpha   90.00
_cell.angle_beta   90.00
_cell.angle_gamma   90.00
#
_symmetry.space_group_name_H-M   'P 1'
#
loop_
_entity.id
_entity.type
_entity.pdbx_description
1 polymer ?
#
loop_
_entity_poly.entity_id
_entity_poly.type
_entity_poly.pdbx_seq_one_letter_code
_entity_poly.pdbx_strand_id
1 'polypeptide(L)'
;MEPNYSEDDKYYLAKKKVQSIKGFYGNLTSYIGVNIILIFINLFTTPKHLWFYWPLFWWGIGVVIHGLKVFEVIPVFGKDWEQRKIKELMEKENRNKEKWQ
;
A
#
# COMPACT_ATOMS: atom_id res chain seq x y z
N MET A 1 20.30 12.97 -16.13
CA MET A 1 21.04 11.69 -16.00
C MET A 1 20.02 10.64 -15.70
N GLU A 2 19.78 9.70 -16.62
CA GLU A 2 18.96 8.53 -16.32
C GLU A 2 19.68 7.69 -15.26
N PRO A 3 19.00 7.26 -14.19
CA PRO A 3 19.61 6.40 -13.19
C PRO A 3 19.96 5.03 -13.83
N ASN A 4 21.24 4.69 -13.85
CA ASN A 4 21.73 3.39 -14.33
C ASN A 4 21.52 2.33 -13.24
N TYR A 5 20.30 1.80 -13.16
CA TYR A 5 19.96 0.69 -12.26
C TYR A 5 20.54 -0.62 -12.82
N SER A 6 21.20 -1.41 -11.95
CA SER A 6 21.66 -2.75 -12.30
C SER A 6 20.47 -3.66 -12.67
N GLU A 7 20.71 -4.72 -13.45
CA GLU A 7 19.64 -5.68 -13.79
C GLU A 7 19.02 -6.29 -12.52
N ASP A 8 19.83 -6.50 -11.47
CA ASP A 8 19.39 -6.98 -10.16
C ASP A 8 18.40 -6.02 -9.48
N ASP A 9 18.62 -4.71 -9.57
CA ASP A 9 17.72 -3.70 -9.00
C ASP A 9 16.35 -3.71 -9.68
N LYS A 10 16.33 -3.82 -11.02
CA LYS A 10 15.09 -3.88 -11.80
C LYS A 10 14.29 -5.14 -11.44
N TYR A 11 14.97 -6.27 -11.32
CA TYR A 11 14.35 -7.53 -10.91
C TYR A 11 13.78 -7.46 -9.49
N TYR A 12 14.53 -6.87 -8.54
CA TYR A 12 14.08 -6.67 -7.17
C TYR A 12 12.82 -5.81 -7.08
N LEU A 13 12.79 -4.68 -7.81
CA LEU A 13 11.62 -3.79 -7.86
C LEU A 13 10.39 -4.49 -8.45
N ALA A 14 10.57 -5.24 -9.54
CA ALA A 14 9.50 -6.04 -10.14
C ALA A 14 8.95 -7.08 -9.16
N LYS A 15 9.83 -7.82 -8.47
CA LYS A 15 9.45 -8.81 -7.46
C LYS A 15 8.68 -8.19 -6.29
N LYS A 16 9.14 -7.04 -5.79
CA LYS A 16 8.47 -6.30 -4.71
C LYS A 16 7.06 -5.86 -5.12
N LYS A 17 6.88 -5.41 -6.36
CA LYS A 17 5.56 -5.03 -6.90
C LYS A 17 4.63 -6.25 -7.05
N VAL A 18 5.13 -7.39 -7.49
CA VAL A 18 4.34 -8.63 -7.53
C VAL A 18 3.91 -9.06 -6.12
N GLN A 19 4.81 -8.95 -5.14
CA GLN A 19 4.49 -9.31 -3.76
C GLN A 19 3.43 -8.37 -3.14
N SER A 20 3.48 -7.07 -3.42
CA SER A 20 2.48 -6.12 -2.94
C SER A 20 1.10 -6.35 -3.58
N ILE A 21 1.06 -6.66 -4.89
CA ILE A 21 -0.16 -7.05 -5.59
C ILE A 21 -0.77 -8.32 -4.97
N LYS A 22 0.03 -9.36 -4.74
CA LYS A 22 -0.43 -10.59 -4.08
C LYS A 22 -0.98 -10.32 -2.67
N GLY A 23 -0.29 -9.50 -1.89
CA GLY A 23 -0.73 -9.10 -0.55
C GLY A 23 -2.07 -8.35 -0.58
N PHE A 24 -2.26 -7.46 -1.55
CA PHE A 24 -3.53 -6.77 -1.76
C PHE A 24 -4.69 -7.73 -2.06
N TYR A 25 -4.51 -8.68 -2.98
CA TYR A 25 -5.54 -9.69 -3.29
C TYR A 25 -5.89 -10.57 -2.08
N GLY A 26 -4.92 -10.88 -1.23
CA GLY A 26 -5.17 -11.59 0.03
C GLY A 26 -6.07 -10.78 0.96
N ASN A 27 -5.75 -9.49 1.16
CA ASN A 27 -6.56 -8.59 1.98
C ASN A 27 -7.97 -8.37 1.40
N LEU A 28 -8.08 -8.22 0.07
CA LEU A 28 -9.36 -8.04 -0.62
C LEU A 28 -10.25 -9.28 -0.49
N THR A 29 -9.69 -10.47 -0.68
CA THR A 29 -10.43 -11.74 -0.53
C THR A 29 -10.93 -11.90 0.90
N SER A 30 -10.08 -11.62 1.90
CA SER A 30 -10.47 -11.64 3.31
C SER A 30 -11.58 -10.62 3.60
N TYR A 31 -11.46 -9.39 3.10
CA TYR A 31 -12.48 -8.35 3.24
C TYR A 31 -13.83 -8.81 2.68
N ILE A 32 -13.88 -9.36 1.47
CA ILE A 32 -15.11 -9.85 0.86
C ILE A 32 -15.70 -11.00 1.68
N GLY A 33 -14.90 -12.01 2.01
CA GLY A 33 -15.35 -13.19 2.75
C GLY A 33 -15.92 -12.84 4.14
N VAL A 34 -15.20 -12.02 4.90
CA VAL A 34 -15.63 -11.57 6.23
C VAL A 34 -16.91 -10.72 6.13
N ASN A 35 -17.00 -9.78 5.18
CA ASN A 35 -18.19 -8.95 5.07
C ASN A 35 -19.42 -9.74 4.64
N ILE A 36 -19.28 -10.74 3.76
CA ILE A 36 -20.38 -11.65 3.42
C ILE A 36 -20.91 -12.34 4.68
N ILE A 37 -20.01 -12.88 5.51
CA ILE A 37 -20.39 -13.52 6.78
C ILE A 37 -21.10 -12.54 7.72
N LEU A 38 -20.56 -11.32 7.88
CA LEU A 38 -21.15 -10.28 8.73
C LEU A 38 -22.54 -9.84 8.25
N ILE A 39 -22.74 -9.74 6.94
CA ILE A 39 -24.05 -9.45 6.34
C ILE A 39 -25.04 -10.54 6.73
N PHE A 40 -24.68 -11.81 6.54
CA PHE A 40 -25.57 -12.92 6.94
C PHE A 40 -25.88 -12.88 8.43
N ILE A 41 -24.87 -12.77 9.30
CA ILE A 41 -25.08 -12.69 10.76
C ILE A 41 -26.03 -11.55 11.11
N ASN A 42 -25.82 -10.38 10.54
CA ASN A 42 -26.64 -9.22 10.84
C ASN A 42 -28.10 -9.41 10.40
N LEU A 43 -28.33 -9.94 9.20
CA LEU A 43 -29.67 -10.20 8.69
C LEU A 43 -30.41 -11.27 9.49
N PHE A 44 -29.71 -12.30 10.00
CA PHE A 44 -30.31 -13.36 10.80
C PHE A 44 -30.52 -12.96 12.27
N THR A 45 -29.61 -12.20 12.87
CA THR A 45 -29.68 -11.86 14.30
C THR A 45 -30.43 -10.56 14.57
N THR A 46 -30.26 -9.54 13.72
CA THR A 46 -30.82 -8.21 13.99
C THR A 46 -31.21 -7.48 12.69
N PRO A 47 -32.18 -8.01 11.93
CA PRO A 47 -32.55 -7.45 10.62
C PRO A 47 -33.06 -6.00 10.67
N LYS A 48 -33.55 -5.56 11.83
CA LYS A 48 -34.01 -4.17 12.05
C LYS A 48 -32.87 -3.17 12.27
N HIS A 49 -31.65 -3.63 12.52
CA HIS A 49 -30.49 -2.78 12.75
C HIS A 49 -29.27 -3.29 11.99
N LEU A 50 -28.99 -2.67 10.84
CA LEU A 50 -27.96 -3.10 9.90
C LEU A 50 -26.56 -2.61 10.33
N TRP A 51 -25.97 -3.24 11.34
CA TRP A 51 -24.66 -2.83 11.87
C TRP A 51 -23.48 -3.22 10.96
N PHE A 52 -23.68 -4.13 10.00
CA PHE A 52 -22.61 -4.59 9.09
C PHE A 52 -22.01 -3.46 8.23
N TYR A 53 -22.75 -2.36 8.02
CA TYR A 53 -22.27 -1.20 7.27
C TYR A 53 -21.03 -0.57 7.92
N TRP A 54 -20.92 -0.61 9.25
CA TRP A 54 -19.79 -0.02 9.96
C TRP A 54 -18.47 -0.72 9.65
N PRO A 55 -18.34 -2.06 9.84
CA PRO A 55 -17.18 -2.80 9.37
C PRO A 55 -16.93 -2.64 7.87
N LEU A 56 -17.99 -2.74 7.05
CA LEU A 56 -17.88 -2.64 5.59
C LEU A 56 -17.25 -1.31 5.17
N PHE A 57 -17.71 -0.20 5.74
CA PHE A 57 -17.24 1.14 5.39
C PHE A 57 -15.81 1.39 5.89
N TRP A 58 -15.54 1.17 7.18
CA TRP A 58 -14.24 1.47 7.77
C TRP A 58 -13.12 0.56 7.25
N TRP A 59 -13.38 -0.74 7.10
CA TRP A 59 -12.42 -1.63 6.44
C TRP A 59 -12.34 -1.36 4.94
N GLY A 60 -13.45 -1.00 4.30
CA GLY A 60 -13.49 -0.67 2.89
C GLY A 60 -12.55 0.48 2.54
N ILE A 61 -12.51 1.52 3.38
CA ILE A 61 -11.54 2.63 3.26
C ILE A 61 -10.10 2.10 3.30
N GLY A 62 -9.78 1.21 4.25
CA GLY A 62 -8.43 0.62 4.35
C GLY A 62 -8.04 -0.19 3.11
N VAL A 63 -8.96 -0.99 2.58
CA VAL A 63 -8.76 -1.75 1.34
C VAL A 63 -8.54 -0.82 0.15
N VAL A 64 -9.37 0.23 0.02
CA VAL A 64 -9.25 1.22 -1.06
C VAL A 64 -7.89 1.93 -0.98
N ILE A 65 -7.49 2.43 0.18
CA ILE A 65 -6.18 3.08 0.37
C ILE A 65 -5.03 2.13 0.02
N HIS A 66 -5.10 0.87 0.46
CA HIS A 66 -4.08 -0.13 0.14
C HIS A 66 -4.01 -0.41 -1.37
N GLY A 67 -5.17 -0.52 -2.04
CA GLY A 67 -5.26 -0.69 -3.48
C GLY A 67 -4.65 0.50 -4.23
N LEU A 68 -5.02 1.73 -3.86
CA LEU A 68 -4.48 2.94 -4.46
C LEU A 68 -2.95 3.04 -4.31
N LYS A 69 -2.40 2.54 -3.20
CA LYS A 69 -0.94 2.43 -2.98
C LYS A 69 -0.30 1.36 -3.87
N VAL A 70 -0.91 0.18 -3.98
CA VAL A 70 -0.35 -0.96 -4.73
C VAL A 70 -0.39 -0.73 -6.24
N PHE A 71 -1.45 -0.08 -6.73
CA PHE A 71 -1.61 0.28 -8.13
C PHE A 71 -1.03 1.65 -8.49
N GLU A 72 -0.36 2.32 -7.54
CA GLU A 72 0.29 3.62 -7.76
C GLU A 72 -0.67 4.70 -8.31
N VAL A 73 -1.96 4.64 -7.96
CA VAL A 73 -3.02 5.53 -8.49
C VAL A 73 -2.97 6.92 -7.84
N ILE A 74 -2.54 7.03 -6.58
CA ILE A 74 -2.36 8.32 -5.91
C ILE A 74 -0.88 8.74 -5.96
N PRO A 75 -0.55 9.91 -6.54
CA PRO A 75 0.83 10.38 -6.68
C PRO A 75 1.45 10.97 -5.40
N VAL A 76 0.69 11.13 -4.31
CA VAL A 76 1.14 11.81 -3.07
C VAL A 76 2.38 11.16 -2.42
N PHE A 77 2.57 9.84 -2.59
CA PHE A 77 3.78 9.09 -2.22
C PHE A 77 4.35 8.33 -3.42
N GLY A 78 4.25 8.91 -4.60
CA GLY A 78 4.77 8.32 -5.84
C GLY A 78 6.30 8.32 -5.90
N LYS A 79 6.83 7.73 -6.97
CA LYS A 79 8.28 7.63 -7.24
C LYS A 79 9.00 8.98 -7.12
N ASP A 80 8.36 10.09 -7.45
CA ASP A 80 8.95 11.42 -7.33
C ASP A 80 9.24 11.82 -5.87
N TRP A 81 8.35 11.50 -4.94
CA TRP A 81 8.61 11.75 -3.52
C TRP A 81 9.75 10.85 -3.02
N GLU A 82 9.74 9.58 -3.42
CA GLU A 82 10.77 8.60 -3.05
C GLU A 82 12.16 9.02 -3.57
N GLN A 83 12.25 9.43 -4.85
CA GLN A 83 13.45 9.97 -5.49
C GLN A 83 13.96 11.23 -4.77
N ARG A 84 13.05 12.18 -4.45
CA ARG A 84 13.41 13.38 -3.69
C ARG A 84 13.98 13.03 -2.32
N LYS A 85 13.37 12.07 -1.62
CA LYS A 85 13.79 11.71 -0.27
C LYS A 85 15.12 10.95 -0.26
N ILE A 86 15.34 10.05 -1.22
CA ILE A 86 16.62 9.37 -1.44
C ILE A 86 17.72 10.40 -1.70
N LYS A 87 17.48 11.36 -2.60
CA LYS A 87 18.45 12.42 -2.91
C LYS A 87 18.81 13.23 -1.66
N GLU A 88 17.81 13.63 -0.87
CA GLU A 88 18.03 14.42 0.34
C GLU A 88 18.83 13.65 1.41
N LEU A 89 18.63 12.33 1.52
CA LEU A 89 19.39 11.48 2.44
C LEU A 89 20.85 11.31 1.99
N MET A 90 21.10 11.06 0.70
CA MET A 90 22.46 10.98 0.14
C MET A 90 23.23 12.29 0.31
N GLU A 91 22.58 13.43 0.03
CA GLU A 91 23.19 14.74 0.26
C GLU A 91 23.50 14.98 1.74
N LYS A 92 22.64 14.52 2.66
CA LYS A 92 22.91 14.57 4.10
C LYS A 92 24.12 13.74 4.48
N GLU A 93 24.26 12.53 3.93
CA GLU A 93 25.39 11.64 4.20
C GLU A 93 26.70 12.24 3.69
N ASN A 94 26.72 12.76 2.44
CA ASN A 94 27.89 13.40 1.87
C ASN A 94 28.33 14.63 2.68
N ARG A 95 27.40 15.52 3.04
CA ARG A 95 27.70 16.67 3.91
C ARG A 95 28.25 16.25 5.27
N ASN A 96 27.79 15.13 5.81
CA ASN A 96 28.28 14.63 7.08
C ASN A 96 29.71 14.08 6.91
N LYS A 97 29.99 13.31 5.85
CA LYS A 97 31.35 12.82 5.54
C LYS A 97 32.36 13.96 5.35
N GLU A 98 31.99 15.04 4.66
CA GLU A 98 32.83 16.24 4.50
C GLU A 98 33.11 16.99 5.81
N LYS A 99 32.23 16.88 6.81
CA LYS A 99 32.38 17.54 8.11
C LYS A 99 33.35 16.80 9.06
N TRP A 100 33.60 15.52 8.80
CA TRP A 100 34.48 14.65 9.60
C TRP A 100 35.82 14.33 8.89
N GLN A 101 36.07 14.98 7.75
CA GLN A 101 37.38 15.06 7.10
C GLN A 101 37.99 16.45 7.34
#